data_AF-A0A7C1IZH7-F1
#
_entry.id   AF-A0A7C1IZH7-F1
#
_cell.length_a   1.000
_cell.length_b   1.000
_cell.length_c   1.000
_cell.angle_alpha   90.00
_cell.angle_beta   90.00
_cell.angle_gamma   90.00
#
_symmetry.space_group_name_H-M   'P 1'
#
loop_
_entity.id
_entity.type
_entity.pdbx_description
1 polymer ?
#
loop_
_entity_poly.entity_id
_entity_poly.type
_entity_poly.pdbx_seq_one_letter_code
_entity_poly.pdbx_strand_id
1 'polypeptide(L)'
;MSIFRNFPDLYHNVIFVSVSVIDSGVFKGSDEIENLKKKTEESLKKYVNLANKLGFSSDYRYVVGTDVVECATKLCVDLSNEFSHITVFTGQITFTLEKFYHKLLHNETAFAIQRRLQMYGIMTVVLPVKIDTGGKQNE
;
A
#
# COMPACT_ATOMS: atom_id res chain seq x y z
N MET A 1 0.04 4.52 11.78
CA MET A 1 1.06 4.14 12.79
C MET A 1 0.52 3.10 13.78
N SER A 2 -0.27 2.12 13.33
CA SER A 2 -0.81 1.07 14.23
C SER A 2 0.09 -0.18 14.29
N ILE A 3 0.99 -0.35 13.31
CA ILE A 3 1.88 -1.51 13.18
C ILE A 3 2.89 -1.55 14.34
N PHE A 4 3.62 -0.46 14.56
CA PHE A 4 4.61 -0.37 15.65
C PHE A 4 4.00 -0.51 17.04
N ARG A 5 2.72 -0.15 17.19
CA ARG A 5 2.02 -0.34 18.48
C ARG A 5 1.71 -1.80 18.76
N ASN A 6 1.47 -2.59 17.72
CA ASN A 6 1.14 -4.02 17.84
C ASN A 6 2.40 -4.91 17.83
N PHE A 7 3.52 -4.41 17.31
CA PHE A 7 4.78 -5.16 17.13
C PHE A 7 5.99 -4.30 17.54
N PRO A 8 6.18 -4.02 18.84
CA PRO A 8 7.33 -3.24 19.31
C PRO A 8 8.66 -3.99 19.03
N ASP A 9 9.70 -3.25 18.64
CA ASP A 9 11.09 -3.70 18.40
C ASP A 9 11.30 -4.84 17.38
N LEU A 10 10.26 -5.24 16.65
CA LEU A 10 10.34 -6.30 15.64
C LEU A 10 10.84 -5.81 14.27
N TYR A 11 10.57 -4.55 13.93
CA TYR A 11 10.88 -3.98 12.62
C TYR A 11 11.68 -2.69 12.75
N HIS A 12 12.87 -2.68 12.17
CA HIS A 12 13.80 -1.56 12.21
C HIS A 12 13.79 -0.75 10.90
N ASN A 13 13.34 -1.38 9.81
CA ASN A 13 13.30 -0.82 8.47
C ASN A 13 11.88 -0.83 7.91
N VAL A 14 11.52 0.22 7.15
CA VAL A 14 10.17 0.39 6.61
C VAL A 14 10.24 0.78 5.15
N ILE A 15 9.60 0.00 4.28
CA ILE A 15 9.52 0.31 2.85
C ILE A 15 8.06 0.62 2.49
N PHE A 16 7.82 1.84 1.99
CA PHE A 16 6.51 2.25 1.52
C PHE A 16 6.33 1.84 0.06
N VAL A 17 5.34 0.98 -0.20
CA VAL A 17 5.06 0.47 -1.55
C VAL A 17 3.78 1.10 -2.09
N SER A 18 3.82 1.59 -3.33
CA SER A 18 2.65 2.10 -4.03
C SER A 18 2.61 1.59 -5.47
N VAL A 19 1.39 1.36 -5.97
CA VAL A 19 1.12 0.93 -7.34
C VAL A 19 0.04 1.85 -7.91
N SER A 20 0.26 2.40 -9.10
CA SER A 20 -0.77 3.14 -9.84
C SER A 20 -1.22 2.35 -11.07
N VAL A 21 -2.53 2.31 -11.27
CA VAL A 21 -3.15 1.69 -12.45
C VAL A 21 -3.32 2.72 -13.54
N ILE A 22 -2.91 2.38 -14.75
CA ILE A 22 -3.26 3.10 -15.96
C ILE A 22 -4.08 2.20 -16.88
N ASP A 23 -5.09 2.78 -17.54
CA ASP A 23 -5.84 2.10 -18.59
C ASP A 23 -5.18 2.38 -19.94
N SER A 24 -4.80 1.33 -20.67
CA SER A 24 -4.19 1.46 -22.00
C SER A 24 -5.09 2.18 -23.03
N GLY A 25 -6.40 2.29 -22.80
CA GLY A 25 -7.35 2.89 -23.74
C GLY A 25 -7.79 4.34 -23.45
N VAL A 26 -7.53 4.87 -22.25
CA VAL A 26 -8.09 6.16 -21.78
C VAL A 26 -7.03 7.27 -21.66
N PHE A 27 -5.75 6.93 -21.61
CA PHE A 27 -4.70 7.88 -21.25
C PHE A 27 -4.04 8.53 -22.48
N LYS A 28 -3.99 9.87 -22.49
CA LYS A 28 -3.75 10.68 -23.71
C LYS A 28 -2.38 11.37 -23.80
N GLY A 29 -1.44 11.10 -22.89
CA GLY A 29 -0.08 11.64 -23.05
C GLY A 29 0.95 11.19 -22.00
N SER A 30 2.23 11.22 -22.38
CA SER A 30 3.39 10.97 -21.49
C SER A 30 3.40 11.88 -20.27
N ASP A 31 2.92 13.11 -20.44
CA ASP A 31 3.00 14.17 -19.42
C ASP A 31 2.04 13.93 -18.25
N GLU A 32 0.87 13.30 -18.51
CA GLU A 32 -0.08 12.93 -17.45
C GLU A 32 0.50 11.82 -16.55
N ILE A 33 1.19 10.85 -17.15
CA ILE A 33 1.87 9.77 -16.43
C ILE A 33 3.02 10.33 -15.60
N GLU A 34 3.80 11.26 -16.16
CA GLU A 34 4.91 11.87 -15.42
C GLU A 34 4.40 12.71 -14.23
N ASN A 35 3.32 13.46 -14.42
CA ASN A 35 2.70 14.24 -13.34
C ASN A 35 2.10 13.33 -12.24
N LEU A 36 1.43 12.24 -12.62
CA LEU A 36 0.92 11.25 -11.67
C LEU A 36 2.05 10.60 -10.87
N LYS A 37 3.15 10.25 -11.56
CA LYS A 37 4.35 9.70 -10.93
C LYS A 37 4.95 10.69 -9.94
N LYS A 38 5.21 11.93 -10.35
CA LYS A 38 5.75 12.99 -9.47
C LYS A 38 4.89 13.18 -8.22
N LYS A 39 3.57 13.32 -8.38
CA LYS A 39 2.65 13.52 -7.25
C LYS A 39 2.66 12.34 -6.27
N THR A 40 2.70 11.11 -6.78
CA THR A 40 2.75 9.90 -5.95
C THR A 40 4.08 9.81 -5.21
N GLU A 41 5.20 10.04 -5.91
CA GLU A 41 6.54 10.05 -5.32
C GLU A 41 6.71 11.12 -4.25
N GLU A 42 6.21 12.34 -4.47
CA GLU A 42 6.20 13.41 -3.47
C GLU A 42 5.42 13.01 -2.21
N SER A 43 4.33 12.28 -2.38
CA SER A 43 3.51 11.79 -1.26
C SER A 43 4.25 10.70 -0.49
N LEU A 44 4.86 9.74 -1.18
CA LEU A 44 5.71 8.69 -0.58
C LEU A 44 6.90 9.28 0.19
N LYS A 45 7.58 10.29 -0.39
CA LYS A 45 8.68 10.99 0.27
C LYS A 45 8.27 11.62 1.59
N LYS A 46 7.04 12.12 1.72
CA LYS A 46 6.53 12.63 3.01
C LYS A 46 6.46 11.53 4.08
N TYR A 47 6.00 10.33 3.71
CA TYR A 47 5.94 9.19 4.61
C TYR A 47 7.33 8.68 5.00
N VAL A 48 8.24 8.56 4.04
CA VAL A 48 9.65 8.21 4.28
C VAL A 48 10.31 9.23 5.22
N ASN A 49 10.15 10.52 4.95
CA ASN A 49 10.69 11.58 5.81
C ASN A 49 10.12 11.51 7.24
N LEU A 50 8.84 11.17 7.39
CA LEU A 50 8.23 10.99 8.70
C LEU A 50 8.80 9.76 9.43
N ALA A 51 8.92 8.62 8.74
CA ALA A 51 9.47 7.39 9.33
C ALA A 51 10.95 7.55 9.72
N ASN A 52 11.76 8.18 8.86
CA ASN A 52 13.15 8.53 9.18
C ASN A 52 13.24 9.44 10.42
N LYS A 53 12.36 10.45 10.55
CA LYS A 53 12.31 11.32 11.74
C LYS A 53 11.93 10.58 13.03
N LEU A 54 11.25 9.44 12.91
CA LEU A 54 10.87 8.59 14.03
C LEU A 54 11.93 7.51 14.34
N GLY A 55 13.08 7.52 13.63
CA GLY A 55 14.21 6.63 13.88
C GLY A 55 14.23 5.37 13.02
N PHE A 56 13.31 5.20 12.06
CA PHE A 56 13.29 4.05 11.17
C PHE A 56 14.06 4.33 9.88
N SER A 57 14.97 3.44 9.49
CA SER A 57 15.54 3.48 8.14
C SER A 57 14.43 3.17 7.14
N SER A 58 14.09 4.13 6.29
CA SER A 58 12.94 4.00 5.41
C SER A 58 13.19 4.44 3.98
N ASP A 59 12.51 3.77 3.07
CA ASP A 59 12.57 4.01 1.64
C ASP A 59 11.19 3.76 1.00
N TYR A 60 11.05 4.00 -0.30
CA TYR A 60 9.85 3.71 -1.06
C TYR A 60 10.12 2.92 -2.33
N ARG A 61 9.09 2.23 -2.80
CA ARG A 61 9.03 1.63 -4.13
C ARG A 61 7.72 2.03 -4.79
N TYR A 62 7.80 2.40 -6.06
CA TYR A 62 6.65 2.83 -6.85
C TYR A 62 6.70 2.24 -8.24
N VAL A 63 5.57 1.72 -8.70
CA VAL A 63 5.41 1.18 -10.05
C VAL A 63 4.07 1.60 -10.65
N VAL A 64 4.08 1.81 -11.96
CA VAL A 64 2.87 2.08 -12.75
C VAL A 64 2.64 0.87 -13.66
N GLY A 65 1.40 0.38 -13.71
CA GLY A 65 1.05 -0.76 -14.55
C GLY A 65 -0.44 -0.83 -14.82
N THR A 66 -0.87 -1.89 -15.51
CA THR A 66 -2.27 -2.10 -15.89
C THR A 66 -3.01 -3.01 -14.91
N ASP A 67 -2.30 -3.81 -14.11
CA ASP A 67 -2.84 -4.71 -13.09
C ASP A 67 -2.19 -4.44 -11.73
N VAL A 68 -3.00 -4.02 -10.74
CA VAL A 68 -2.53 -3.74 -9.37
C VAL A 68 -1.94 -4.97 -8.71
N VAL A 69 -2.64 -6.10 -8.81
CA VAL A 69 -2.31 -7.31 -8.06
C VAL A 69 -1.00 -7.87 -8.58
N GLU A 70 -0.81 -7.93 -9.88
CA GLU A 70 0.44 -8.38 -10.50
C GLU A 70 1.60 -7.45 -10.15
N CYS A 71 1.44 -6.14 -10.34
CA CYS A 71 2.50 -5.17 -10.06
C CYS A 71 2.89 -5.16 -8.57
N ALA A 72 1.91 -5.20 -7.66
CA ALA A 72 2.16 -5.24 -6.23
C ALA A 72 2.84 -6.55 -5.81
N THR A 73 2.37 -7.69 -6.34
CA THR A 73 2.97 -9.00 -6.04
C THR A 73 4.43 -9.02 -6.48
N LYS A 74 4.71 -8.62 -7.73
CA LYS A 74 6.07 -8.60 -8.26
C LYS A 74 6.97 -7.71 -7.43
N LEU A 75 6.51 -6.50 -7.10
CA LEU A 75 7.29 -5.57 -6.30
C LEU A 75 7.61 -6.10 -4.90
N CYS A 76 6.66 -6.76 -4.25
CA CYS A 76 6.89 -7.41 -2.96
C CYS A 76 7.83 -8.61 -3.05
N VAL A 77 7.75 -9.40 -4.12
CA VAL A 77 8.68 -10.52 -4.38
C VAL A 77 10.10 -9.99 -4.61
N ASP A 78 10.26 -8.95 -5.43
CA ASP A 78 11.56 -8.32 -5.69
C ASP A 78 12.17 -7.78 -4.39
N LEU A 79 11.37 -7.14 -3.53
CA LEU A 79 11.81 -6.69 -2.21
C LEU A 79 12.17 -7.86 -1.27
N SER A 80 11.47 -8.99 -1.34
CA SER A 80 11.81 -10.18 -0.55
C SER A 80 13.15 -10.82 -0.95
N ASN A 81 13.58 -10.59 -2.19
CA ASN A 81 14.90 -11.02 -2.67
C ASN A 81 16.00 -10.02 -2.26
N GLU A 82 15.67 -8.74 -2.13
CA GLU A 82 16.59 -7.67 -1.70
C GLU A 82 16.82 -7.70 -0.16
N PHE A 83 15.79 -8.03 0.62
CA PHE A 83 15.82 -7.96 2.08
C PHE A 83 15.44 -9.29 2.73
N SER A 84 16.30 -9.80 3.61
CA SER A 84 15.97 -10.94 4.47
C SER A 84 14.92 -10.57 5.52
N HIS A 85 13.99 -11.47 5.84
CA HIS A 85 12.97 -11.31 6.89
C HIS A 85 11.96 -10.18 6.62
N ILE A 86 11.35 -10.18 5.44
CA ILE A 86 10.31 -9.21 5.08
C ILE A 86 8.93 -9.60 5.64
N THR A 87 8.17 -8.60 6.08
CA THR A 87 6.75 -8.74 6.38
C THR A 87 5.97 -7.72 5.59
N VAL A 88 5.03 -8.19 4.78
CA VAL A 88 4.19 -7.31 3.97
C VAL A 88 2.93 -6.98 4.76
N PHE A 89 2.75 -5.69 5.05
CA PHE A 89 1.53 -5.18 5.67
C PHE A 89 0.63 -4.59 4.60
N THR A 90 -0.59 -5.09 4.51
CA THR A 90 -1.64 -4.52 3.65
C THR A 90 -2.81 -4.05 4.51
N GLY A 91 -3.46 -2.96 4.09
CA GLY A 91 -4.60 -2.39 4.80
C GLY A 91 -5.91 -2.96 4.25
N GLN A 92 -6.78 -3.43 5.14
CA GLN A 92 -8.19 -3.70 4.84
C GLN A 92 -9.03 -2.53 5.36
N ILE A 93 -9.70 -1.81 4.47
CA ILE A 93 -10.58 -0.73 4.90
C ILE A 93 -11.93 -1.34 5.32
N THR A 94 -12.26 -1.25 6.61
CA THR A 94 -13.51 -1.79 7.15
C THR A 94 -14.48 -0.62 7.38
N PHE A 95 -15.47 -0.45 6.50
CA PHE A 95 -16.47 0.62 6.59
C PHE A 95 -17.70 0.19 7.40
N THR A 96 -18.13 1.05 8.33
CA THR A 96 -19.32 0.85 9.19
C THR A 96 -20.64 1.22 8.49
N LEU A 97 -20.62 2.04 7.43
CA LEU A 97 -21.84 2.46 6.71
C LEU A 97 -21.82 2.03 5.24
N GLU A 98 -22.92 1.43 4.81
CA GLU A 98 -23.10 0.63 3.61
C GLU A 98 -23.15 1.44 2.30
N LYS A 99 -22.24 1.13 1.37
CA LYS A 99 -22.56 0.98 -0.06
C LYS A 99 -21.81 -0.23 -0.61
N PHE A 100 -22.56 -1.30 -0.88
CA PHE A 100 -22.06 -2.65 -1.17
C PHE A 100 -21.08 -2.73 -2.36
N TYR A 101 -21.13 -1.78 -3.30
CA TYR A 101 -20.30 -1.77 -4.51
C TYR A 101 -18.82 -1.39 -4.29
N HIS A 102 -18.49 -0.66 -3.23
CA HIS A 102 -17.09 -0.30 -2.91
C HIS A 102 -16.39 -1.33 -2.00
N LYS A 103 -17.16 -2.22 -1.34
CA LYS A 103 -16.63 -3.27 -0.45
C LYS A 103 -15.95 -4.43 -1.19
N LEU A 104 -16.32 -4.67 -2.45
CA LEU A 104 -15.79 -5.80 -3.23
C LEU A 104 -14.42 -5.48 -3.86
N LEU A 105 -14.24 -4.31 -4.48
CA LEU A 105 -12.99 -3.99 -5.20
C LEU A 105 -11.76 -3.79 -4.29
N HIS A 106 -11.93 -3.15 -3.13
CA HIS A 106 -10.78 -2.82 -2.27
C HIS A 106 -10.29 -4.00 -1.43
N ASN A 107 -11.17 -4.93 -1.07
CA ASN A 107 -10.77 -6.08 -0.24
C ASN A 107 -10.23 -7.23 -1.09
N GLU A 108 -10.84 -7.51 -2.24
CA GLU A 108 -10.37 -8.56 -3.16
C GLU A 108 -8.92 -8.33 -3.58
N THR A 109 -8.51 -7.08 -3.82
CA THR A 109 -7.13 -6.75 -4.21
C THR A 109 -6.13 -7.12 -3.11
N ALA A 110 -6.41 -6.78 -1.85
CA ALA A 110 -5.53 -7.09 -0.71
C ALA A 110 -5.42 -8.60 -0.47
N PHE A 111 -6.54 -9.33 -0.55
CA PHE A 111 -6.57 -10.79 -0.40
C PHE A 111 -5.91 -11.50 -1.59
N ALA A 112 -6.07 -10.99 -2.81
CA ALA A 112 -5.43 -11.54 -4.01
C ALA A 112 -3.90 -11.39 -3.93
N ILE A 113 -3.41 -10.22 -3.49
CA ILE A 113 -1.99 -10.00 -3.23
C ILE A 113 -1.51 -10.94 -2.13
N GLN A 114 -2.23 -11.02 -1.00
CA GLN A 114 -1.88 -11.92 0.10
C GLN A 114 -1.76 -13.37 -0.36
N ARG A 115 -2.75 -13.88 -1.10
CA ARG A 115 -2.76 -15.25 -1.60
C ARG A 115 -1.57 -15.52 -2.51
N ARG A 116 -1.23 -14.59 -3.40
CA ARG A 116 -0.05 -14.72 -4.27
C ARG A 116 1.24 -14.73 -3.46
N LEU A 117 1.42 -13.79 -2.52
CA LEU A 117 2.62 -13.70 -1.69
C LEU A 117 2.82 -14.91 -0.78
N GLN A 118 1.73 -15.50 -0.27
CA GLN A 118 1.79 -16.75 0.50
C GLN A 118 2.35 -17.92 -0.33
N MET A 119 2.08 -17.97 -1.63
CA MET A 119 2.67 -18.98 -2.52
C MET A 119 4.20 -18.82 -2.65
N TYR A 120 4.72 -17.62 -2.42
CA TYR A 120 6.16 -17.34 -2.37
C TYR A 120 6.75 -17.48 -0.95
N GLY A 121 5.96 -17.92 0.03
CA GLY A 121 6.40 -18.04 1.44
C GLY A 121 6.59 -16.70 2.15
N ILE A 122 6.06 -15.60 1.59
CA ILE A 122 6.23 -14.24 2.14
C ILE A 122 5.16 -13.99 3.21
N MET A 123 5.61 -13.69 4.43
CA MET A 123 4.71 -13.36 5.54
C MET A 123 3.92 -12.09 5.22
N THR A 124 2.60 -12.20 5.21
CA THR A 124 1.69 -11.11 4.86
C THR A 124 0.62 -10.94 5.94
N VAL A 125 0.49 -9.72 6.46
CA VAL A 125 -0.47 -9.35 7.51
C VAL A 125 -1.47 -8.34 6.94
N VAL A 126 -2.75 -8.67 7.03
CA VAL A 126 -3.85 -7.77 6.67
C VAL A 126 -4.32 -7.05 7.92
N LEU A 127 -4.19 -5.72 7.96
CA LEU A 127 -4.58 -4.91 9.11
C LEU A 127 -5.95 -4.28 8.89
N PRO A 128 -6.90 -4.43 9.83
CA PRO A 128 -8.17 -3.71 9.75
C PRO A 128 -7.94 -2.23 10.03
N VAL A 129 -8.15 -1.39 9.03
CA VAL A 129 -8.19 0.07 9.17
C VAL A 129 -9.65 0.48 9.35
N LYS A 130 -10.00 0.91 10.56
CA LYS A 130 -11.29 1.55 10.83
C LYS A 130 -11.16 3.02 10.47
N ILE A 131 -11.94 3.47 9.49
CA ILE A 131 -12.12 4.90 9.21
C ILE A 131 -13.34 5.34 10.02
N ASP A 132 -13.11 6.14 11.06
CA ASP A 132 -14.20 6.82 11.73
C ASP A 132 -14.61 8.01 10.84
N THR A 133 -15.67 7.83 10.05
CA THR A 133 -16.30 8.94 9.36
C THR A 133 -17.05 9.75 10.40
N GLY A 134 -16.35 10.68 11.05
CA GLY A 134 -16.96 11.67 11.93
C GLY A 134 -18.16 12.31 11.25
N GLY A 135 -19.34 12.07 11.81
CA GLY A 135 -20.56 12.71 11.37
C GLY A 135 -20.41 14.21 11.51
N LYS A 136 -20.55 14.95 10.40
CA LYS A 136 -21.07 16.31 10.49
C LYS A 136 -22.51 16.18 10.98
N GLN A 137 -22.72 16.40 12.28
CA GLN A 137 -24.01 16.87 12.79
C GLN A 137 -23.87 18.36 13.06
N ASN A 138 -24.82 19.09 12.49
CA ASN A 138 -25.00 20.52 12.59
C ASN A 138 -25.13 20.96 14.05
N GLU A 139 -24.58 22.13 14.37
CA GLU A 139 -25.21 23.19 15.18
C GLU A 139 -24.39 24.48 15.01
#